data_AF-A0A523VGJ4-F1
#
_entry.id   AF-A0A523VGJ4-F1
#
_cell.length_a   1.000
_cell.length_b   1.000
_cell.length_c   1.000
_cell.angle_alpha   90.00
_cell.angle_beta   90.00
_cell.angle_gamma   90.00
#
_symmetry.space_group_name_H-M   'P 1'
#
loop_
_entity.id
_entity.type
_entity.pdbx_description
1 polymer ?
#
loop_
_entity_poly.entity_id
_entity_poly.type
_entity_poly.pdbx_seq_one_letter_code
_entity_poly.pdbx_strand_id
1 'polypeptide(L)'
;MALTMTQASASEGPPRFSRRHFIKLAAAGVAAAGACTVGGGAYALFLEPNWAALERVEVRLRGLPERLDGFTITQLSDLHRGPQVSEEQVSEAVALTLQQQPDLVALTGDFVSGSAGYAMSCAEALHPLIDHTQVFACLGNHDHWTDAQAVDEALTGTGVTVLRNSCREVADGLWIAAVDDIWEQHNDLDRALEGIPDGAATVLLAH
;
A
#
# COMPACT_ATOMS: atom_id res chain seq x y z
N MET A 1 -23.90 77.95 -46.75
CA MET A 1 -22.59 77.27 -46.70
C MET A 1 -22.03 77.43 -45.29
N ALA A 2 -22.12 76.40 -44.46
CA ALA A 2 -21.18 76.07 -43.36
C ALA A 2 -21.74 74.86 -42.57
N LEU A 3 -20.81 73.97 -42.19
CA LEU A 3 -20.98 72.67 -41.52
C LEU A 3 -21.58 72.76 -40.11
N THR A 4 -22.20 71.67 -39.65
CA THR A 4 -22.10 71.20 -38.24
C THR A 4 -22.31 69.67 -38.23
N MET A 5 -21.21 68.90 -38.29
CA MET A 5 -20.58 68.14 -37.19
C MET A 5 -21.52 67.25 -36.36
N THR A 6 -21.46 65.95 -36.67
CA THR A 6 -21.84 64.83 -35.79
C THR A 6 -20.86 64.74 -34.63
N GLN A 7 -21.38 64.61 -33.40
CA GLN A 7 -20.58 64.19 -32.24
C GLN A 7 -21.22 62.93 -31.63
N ALA A 8 -20.43 61.88 -31.53
CA ALA A 8 -20.72 60.68 -30.76
C ALA A 8 -20.14 60.84 -29.34
N SER A 9 -20.84 60.32 -28.33
CA SER A 9 -20.42 60.28 -26.91
C SER A 9 -21.20 59.15 -26.24
N ALA A 10 -20.69 58.32 -25.33
CA ALA A 10 -19.35 57.91 -24.93
C ALA A 10 -19.49 56.47 -24.38
N SER A 11 -18.43 55.68 -24.47
CA SER A 11 -18.35 54.29 -23.98
C SER A 11 -18.57 54.17 -22.47
N GLU A 12 -19.29 53.14 -22.02
CA GLU A 12 -19.38 52.73 -20.61
C GLU A 12 -17.98 52.47 -20.02
N GLY A 13 -17.65 53.14 -18.92
CA GLY A 13 -16.38 52.96 -18.21
C GLY A 13 -16.32 51.64 -17.43
N PRO A 14 -15.12 51.12 -17.12
CA PRO A 14 -14.96 49.82 -16.47
C PRO A 14 -15.59 49.80 -15.06
N PRO A 15 -16.05 48.62 -14.59
CA PRO A 15 -16.76 48.49 -13.32
C PRO A 15 -15.93 49.01 -12.14
N ARG A 16 -16.53 49.88 -11.31
CA ARG A 16 -15.86 50.50 -10.15
C ARG A 16 -15.82 49.54 -8.97
N PHE A 17 -14.68 48.91 -8.74
CA PHE A 17 -14.45 48.08 -7.56
C PHE A 17 -14.39 48.94 -6.28
N SER A 18 -15.27 48.68 -5.31
CA SER A 18 -15.21 49.37 -4.01
C SER A 18 -14.25 48.67 -3.06
N ARG A 19 -13.59 49.43 -2.17
CA ARG A 19 -12.71 48.87 -1.11
C ARG A 19 -13.43 47.81 -0.26
N ARG A 20 -14.71 48.03 0.03
CA ARG A 20 -15.55 47.07 0.77
C ARG A 20 -15.77 45.77 0.01
N HIS A 21 -15.95 45.84 -1.30
CA HIS A 21 -16.12 44.67 -2.15
C HIS A 21 -14.80 43.89 -2.28
N PHE A 22 -13.68 44.58 -2.45
CA PHE A 22 -12.34 43.99 -2.43
C PHE A 22 -12.05 43.26 -1.10
N ILE A 23 -12.32 43.87 0.05
CA ILE A 23 -12.11 43.24 1.36
C ILE A 23 -12.99 41.99 1.53
N LYS A 24 -14.26 42.03 1.11
CA LYS A 24 -15.15 40.85 1.18
C LYS A 24 -14.64 39.70 0.32
N LEU A 25 -14.19 39.99 -0.91
CA LEU A 25 -13.62 38.98 -1.80
C LEU A 25 -12.31 38.42 -1.24
N ALA A 26 -11.43 39.26 -0.69
CA ALA A 26 -10.19 38.81 -0.07
C ALA A 26 -10.46 37.92 1.16
N ALA A 27 -11.41 38.29 2.03
CA ALA A 27 -11.79 37.50 3.19
C ALA A 27 -12.41 36.15 2.79
N ALA A 28 -13.27 36.13 1.77
CA ALA A 28 -13.82 34.90 1.22
C ALA A 28 -12.72 34.00 0.62
N GLY A 29 -11.74 34.57 -0.07
CA GLY A 29 -10.59 33.84 -0.61
C GLY A 29 -9.73 33.21 0.49
N VAL A 30 -9.43 33.94 1.56
CA VAL A 30 -8.68 33.41 2.71
C VAL A 30 -9.47 32.31 3.42
N ALA A 31 -10.78 32.49 3.61
CA ALA A 31 -11.63 31.47 4.23
C ALA A 31 -11.70 30.19 3.39
N ALA A 32 -11.84 30.32 2.07
CA ALA A 32 -11.84 29.18 1.15
C ALA A 32 -10.51 28.44 1.16
N ALA A 33 -9.38 29.17 1.10
CA ALA A 33 -8.05 28.56 1.18
C ALA A 33 -7.85 27.82 2.51
N GLY A 34 -8.23 28.43 3.64
CA GLY A 34 -8.15 27.80 4.96
C GLY A 34 -9.01 26.54 5.06
N ALA A 35 -10.23 26.56 4.53
CA ALA A 35 -11.10 25.39 4.50
C ALA A 35 -10.53 24.26 3.63
N CYS A 36 -9.93 24.58 2.48
CA CYS A 36 -9.25 23.59 1.64
C CYS A 36 -8.02 22.99 2.33
N THR A 37 -7.21 23.78 3.03
CA THR A 37 -6.05 23.27 3.77
C THR A 37 -6.46 22.39 4.95
N VAL A 38 -7.45 22.82 5.74
CA VAL A 38 -7.94 22.02 6.88
C VAL A 38 -8.67 20.77 6.40
N GLY A 39 -9.54 20.89 5.40
CA GLY A 39 -10.28 19.76 4.84
C GLY A 39 -9.37 18.77 4.11
N GLY A 40 -8.44 19.26 3.29
CA GLY A 40 -7.45 18.42 2.61
C GLY A 40 -6.47 17.78 3.59
N GLY A 41 -6.02 18.52 4.61
CA GLY A 41 -5.19 17.98 5.69
C GLY A 41 -5.91 16.91 6.50
N ALA A 42 -7.18 17.14 6.86
CA ALA A 42 -7.98 16.15 7.56
C ALA A 42 -8.21 14.89 6.69
N TYR A 43 -8.44 15.06 5.39
CA TYR A 43 -8.57 13.94 4.46
C TYR A 43 -7.29 13.10 4.40
N ALA A 44 -6.14 13.74 4.16
CA ALA A 44 -4.85 13.05 4.05
C ALA A 44 -4.41 12.39 5.37
N LEU A 45 -4.75 12.98 6.52
CA LEU A 45 -4.30 12.47 7.82
C LEU A 45 -5.25 11.42 8.43
N PHE A 46 -6.55 11.46 8.11
CA PHE A 46 -7.54 10.64 8.79
C PHE A 46 -8.38 9.74 7.88
N LEU A 47 -8.50 10.04 6.58
CA LEU A 47 -9.35 9.28 5.67
C LEU A 47 -8.52 8.39 4.73
N GLU A 48 -7.54 8.95 4.03
CA GLU A 48 -6.71 8.21 3.08
C GLU A 48 -5.99 7.01 3.74
N PRO A 49 -5.32 7.13 4.91
CA PRO A 49 -4.59 6.00 5.50
C PRO A 49 -5.49 4.85 5.95
N ASN A 50 -6.79 5.11 6.14
CA ASN A 50 -7.77 4.12 6.57
C ASN A 50 -8.59 3.54 5.40
N TRP A 51 -8.28 3.92 4.16
CA TRP A 51 -8.98 3.43 2.98
C TRP A 51 -8.25 2.24 2.36
N ALA A 52 -8.46 1.04 2.92
CA ALA A 52 -8.00 -0.19 2.30
C ALA A 52 -8.79 -0.45 1.00
N ALA A 53 -8.14 -0.25 -0.15
CA ALA A 53 -8.73 -0.54 -1.46
C ALA A 53 -8.42 -1.99 -1.87
N LEU A 54 -9.46 -2.74 -2.25
CA LEU A 54 -9.29 -4.07 -2.82
C LEU A 54 -9.15 -3.97 -4.34
N GLU A 55 -7.99 -4.36 -4.85
CA GLU A 55 -7.74 -4.52 -6.27
C GLU A 55 -7.71 -6.01 -6.64
N ARG A 56 -8.32 -6.38 -7.78
CA ARG A 56 -8.27 -7.74 -8.32
C ARG A 56 -7.64 -7.71 -9.69
N VAL A 57 -6.54 -8.45 -9.85
CA VAL A 57 -5.76 -8.53 -11.09
C VAL A 57 -5.72 -9.97 -11.57
N GLU A 58 -6.13 -10.21 -12.82
CA GLU A 58 -5.93 -11.52 -13.47
C GLU A 58 -4.51 -11.59 -14.03
N VAL A 59 -3.70 -12.52 -13.52
CA VAL A 59 -2.32 -12.72 -13.97
C VAL A 59 -2.22 -14.05 -14.70
N ARG A 60 -1.77 -14.02 -15.96
CA ARG A 60 -1.52 -15.23 -16.75
C ARG A 60 -0.07 -15.66 -16.60
N LEU A 61 0.15 -16.73 -15.86
CA LEU A 61 1.46 -17.31 -15.64
C LEU A 61 1.76 -18.39 -16.67
N ARG A 62 2.92 -18.28 -17.33
CA ARG A 62 3.42 -19.34 -18.20
C ARG A 62 3.77 -20.57 -17.34
N GLY A 63 3.35 -21.75 -17.79
CA GLY A 63 3.64 -23.00 -17.08
C GLY A 63 2.70 -23.29 -15.92
N LEU A 64 1.69 -22.45 -15.67
CA LEU A 64 0.69 -22.72 -14.63
C LEU A 64 -0.16 -23.94 -15.03
N PRO A 65 -0.20 -25.00 -14.20
CA PRO A 65 -1.05 -26.15 -14.47
C PRO A 65 -2.54 -25.75 -14.55
N GLU A 66 -3.29 -26.35 -15.49
CA GLU A 66 -4.72 -26.04 -15.68
C GLU A 66 -5.58 -26.28 -14.43
N ARG A 67 -5.18 -27.20 -13.54
CA ARG A 67 -5.84 -27.44 -12.25
C ARG A 67 -5.75 -26.26 -11.28
N LEU A 68 -4.82 -25.33 -11.50
CA LEU A 68 -4.63 -24.11 -10.72
C LEU A 68 -5.24 -22.89 -11.43
N ASP A 69 -6.02 -23.09 -12.49
CA ASP A 69 -6.82 -22.01 -13.07
C ASP A 69 -7.82 -21.51 -12.03
N GLY A 70 -7.82 -20.20 -11.79
CA GLY A 70 -8.58 -19.58 -10.71
C GLY A 70 -7.92 -19.63 -9.32
N PHE A 71 -6.68 -20.14 -9.19
CA PHE A 71 -5.92 -20.06 -7.93
C PHE A 71 -5.72 -18.59 -7.52
N THR A 72 -6.03 -18.27 -6.28
CA THR A 72 -6.04 -16.90 -5.76
C THR A 72 -4.93 -16.67 -4.74
N ILE A 73 -4.20 -15.57 -4.93
CA ILE A 73 -3.22 -15.06 -3.97
C ILE A 73 -3.69 -13.69 -3.51
N THR A 74 -3.93 -13.51 -2.21
CA THR A 74 -4.15 -12.17 -1.64
C THR A 74 -2.83 -11.66 -1.09
N GLN A 75 -2.44 -10.46 -1.52
CA GLN A 75 -1.24 -9.77 -1.04
C GLN A 75 -1.61 -8.75 0.05
N LEU A 76 -0.86 -8.76 1.15
CA LEU A 76 -0.81 -7.69 2.12
C LEU A 76 0.62 -7.16 2.22
N SER A 77 0.79 -5.86 2.44
CA SER A 77 2.10 -5.20 2.46
C SER A 77 2.04 -4.00 3.41
N ASP A 78 3.20 -3.54 3.87
CA ASP A 78 3.38 -2.22 4.51
C ASP A 78 2.43 -2.00 5.69
N LEU A 79 2.32 -3.01 6.56
CA LEU A 79 1.44 -2.96 7.72
C LEU A 79 1.92 -1.94 8.76
N HIS A 80 3.24 -1.72 8.84
CA HIS A 80 3.89 -0.74 9.71
C HIS A 80 3.36 -0.70 11.15
N ARG A 81 3.09 -1.88 11.74
CA ARG A 81 2.61 -1.98 13.13
C ARG A 81 3.56 -1.20 14.04
N GLY A 82 3.01 -0.20 14.72
CA GLY A 82 3.81 0.75 15.50
C GLY A 82 2.96 1.79 16.22
N PRO A 83 3.52 2.95 16.61
CA PRO A 83 2.76 3.98 17.31
C PRO A 83 1.62 4.58 16.46
N GLN A 84 1.76 4.56 15.13
CA GLN A 84 0.80 5.13 14.17
C GLN A 84 -0.22 4.13 13.66
N VAL A 85 0.15 2.85 13.56
CA VAL A 85 -0.75 1.76 13.13
C VAL A 85 -1.00 0.82 14.31
N SER A 86 -2.25 0.76 14.76
CA SER A 86 -2.67 -0.10 15.86
C SER A 86 -2.75 -1.57 15.45
N GLU A 87 -2.78 -2.46 16.43
CA GLU A 87 -3.03 -3.89 16.20
C GLU A 87 -4.44 -4.16 15.64
N GLU A 88 -5.41 -3.32 16.00
CA GLU A 88 -6.77 -3.37 15.47
C GLU A 88 -6.80 -3.07 13.97
N GLN A 89 -6.05 -2.07 13.50
CA GLN A 89 -5.94 -1.76 12.06
C GLN A 89 -5.30 -2.91 11.27
N VAL A 90 -4.28 -3.58 11.83
CA VAL A 90 -3.72 -4.80 11.22
C VAL A 90 -4.77 -5.91 11.18
N SER A 91 -5.53 -6.08 12.25
CA SER A 91 -6.60 -7.08 12.35
C SER A 91 -7.74 -6.82 11.35
N GLU A 92 -8.07 -5.55 11.06
CA GLU A 92 -9.03 -5.17 10.03
C GLU A 92 -8.54 -5.57 8.63
N ALA A 93 -7.27 -5.34 8.30
CA ALA A 93 -6.67 -5.77 7.04
C ALA A 93 -6.67 -7.30 6.89
N VAL A 94 -6.40 -8.02 7.97
CA VAL A 94 -6.51 -9.49 8.05
C VAL A 94 -7.95 -9.95 7.81
N ALA A 95 -8.94 -9.30 8.43
CA ALA A 95 -10.35 -9.64 8.23
C ALA A 95 -10.80 -9.41 6.77
N LEU A 96 -10.37 -8.32 6.14
CA LEU A 96 -10.64 -8.04 4.72
C LEU A 96 -10.01 -9.09 3.80
N THR A 97 -8.82 -9.57 4.15
CA THR A 97 -8.11 -10.63 3.43
C THR A 97 -8.87 -11.95 3.50
N LEU A 98 -9.30 -12.36 4.70
CA LEU A 98 -10.07 -13.58 4.90
C LEU A 98 -11.43 -13.55 4.17
N GLN A 99 -12.05 -12.38 4.03
CA GLN A 99 -13.27 -12.23 3.22
C GLN A 99 -13.07 -12.54 1.74
N GLN A 100 -11.83 -12.50 1.23
CA GLN A 100 -11.53 -12.88 -0.15
C GLN A 100 -11.41 -14.39 -0.35
N GLN A 101 -11.37 -15.17 0.75
CA GLN A 101 -11.19 -16.62 0.74
C GLN A 101 -9.99 -17.08 -0.12
N PRO A 102 -8.79 -16.51 0.09
CA PRO A 102 -7.65 -16.81 -0.77
C PRO A 102 -7.13 -18.24 -0.60
N ASP A 103 -6.61 -18.81 -1.68
CA ASP A 103 -5.89 -20.09 -1.64
C ASP A 103 -4.51 -19.95 -1.00
N LEU A 104 -3.93 -18.74 -1.00
CA LEU A 104 -2.64 -18.40 -0.38
C LEU A 104 -2.58 -16.91 -0.02
N VAL A 105 -1.90 -16.57 1.07
CA VAL A 105 -1.56 -15.18 1.39
C VAL A 105 -0.08 -14.91 1.21
N ALA A 106 0.23 -13.80 0.52
CA ALA A 106 1.57 -13.26 0.39
C ALA A 106 1.69 -11.98 1.24
N LEU A 107 2.73 -11.90 2.06
CA LEU A 107 3.07 -10.74 2.86
C LEU A 107 4.38 -10.11 2.36
N THR A 108 4.34 -8.87 1.86
CA THR A 108 5.48 -8.28 1.14
C THR A 108 6.16 -7.16 1.92
N GLY A 109 6.68 -7.46 3.11
CA GLY A 109 7.55 -6.58 3.89
C GLY A 109 6.87 -5.46 4.66
N ASP A 110 7.68 -4.74 5.42
CA ASP A 110 7.34 -3.59 6.25
C ASP A 110 6.25 -3.88 7.29
N PHE A 111 6.49 -4.91 8.10
CA PHE A 111 5.57 -5.36 9.15
C PHE A 111 5.51 -4.41 10.33
N VAL A 112 6.67 -3.89 10.76
CA VAL A 112 6.81 -3.06 11.95
C VAL A 112 7.49 -1.75 11.66
N SER A 113 7.31 -0.77 12.56
CA SER A 113 8.03 0.50 12.45
C SER A 113 8.42 1.09 13.80
N GLY A 114 9.68 1.53 13.88
CA GLY A 114 10.24 2.25 15.02
C GLY A 114 10.68 1.37 16.20
N SER A 115 10.17 0.14 16.35
CA SER A 115 10.62 -0.79 17.39
C SER A 115 10.27 -2.24 17.12
N ALA A 116 11.23 -3.15 17.38
CA ALA A 116 11.04 -4.60 17.31
C ALA A 116 10.04 -5.10 18.36
N GLY A 117 9.76 -4.31 19.41
CA GLY A 117 8.77 -4.64 20.42
C GLY A 117 7.34 -4.78 19.87
N TYR A 118 7.09 -4.30 18.65
CA TYR A 118 5.80 -4.47 17.96
C TYR A 118 5.69 -5.76 17.15
N ALA A 119 6.80 -6.48 16.90
CA ALA A 119 6.85 -7.63 16.00
C ALA A 119 5.91 -8.75 16.44
N MET A 120 5.93 -9.12 17.72
CA MET A 120 5.01 -10.14 18.25
C MET A 120 3.55 -9.73 18.11
N SER A 121 3.18 -8.49 18.44
CA SER A 121 1.79 -8.04 18.27
C SER A 121 1.33 -8.03 16.81
N CYS A 122 2.24 -7.72 15.88
CA CYS A 122 1.95 -7.82 14.45
C CYS A 122 1.74 -9.27 14.03
N ALA A 123 2.64 -10.17 14.46
CA ALA A 123 2.58 -11.59 14.15
C ALA A 123 1.33 -12.28 14.75
N GLU A 124 0.91 -11.87 15.95
CA GLU A 124 -0.32 -12.32 16.60
C GLU A 124 -1.56 -11.85 15.84
N ALA A 125 -1.60 -10.59 15.39
CA ALA A 125 -2.70 -10.08 14.58
C ALA A 125 -2.83 -10.80 13.22
N LEU A 126 -1.72 -11.30 12.66
CA LEU A 126 -1.69 -12.09 11.43
C LEU A 126 -2.11 -13.56 11.61
N HIS A 127 -2.13 -14.06 12.85
CA HIS A 127 -2.39 -15.46 13.17
C HIS A 127 -3.67 -16.05 12.53
N PRO A 128 -4.81 -15.32 12.46
CA PRO A 128 -6.00 -15.85 11.80
C PRO A 128 -5.79 -16.27 10.34
N LEU A 129 -4.86 -15.62 9.60
CA LEU A 129 -4.55 -16.03 8.22
C LEU A 129 -3.98 -17.44 8.15
N ILE A 130 -3.17 -17.80 9.14
CA ILE A 130 -2.43 -19.06 9.25
C ILE A 130 -3.38 -20.23 9.53
N ASP A 131 -4.45 -19.98 10.30
CA ASP A 131 -5.50 -20.97 10.55
C ASP A 131 -6.31 -21.34 9.30
N HIS A 132 -6.28 -20.48 8.27
CA HIS A 132 -7.10 -20.63 7.07
C HIS A 132 -6.32 -21.04 5.83
N THR A 133 -5.08 -20.59 5.68
CA THR A 133 -4.27 -20.87 4.48
C THR A 133 -2.77 -20.76 4.74
N GLN A 134 -1.97 -21.16 3.74
CA GLN A 134 -0.53 -20.95 3.75
C GLN A 134 -0.21 -19.45 3.63
N VAL A 135 0.69 -18.97 4.48
CA VAL A 135 1.13 -17.57 4.50
C VAL A 135 2.63 -17.52 4.26
N PHE A 136 3.03 -16.82 3.21
CA PHE A 136 4.44 -16.61 2.83
C PHE A 136 4.81 -15.15 2.95
N ALA A 137 6.02 -14.86 3.45
CA ALA A 137 6.48 -13.50 3.68
C ALA A 137 7.88 -13.24 3.12
N CYS A 138 8.14 -12.01 2.71
CA CYS A 138 9.48 -11.43 2.60
C CYS A 138 9.59 -10.24 3.57
N LEU A 139 10.81 -9.89 3.96
CA LEU A 139 11.05 -8.72 4.82
C LEU A 139 11.22 -7.46 3.97
N GLY A 140 10.82 -6.31 4.52
CA GLY A 140 11.03 -4.99 3.92
C GLY A 140 12.09 -4.19 4.67
N ASN A 141 12.40 -3.00 4.15
CA ASN A 141 13.48 -2.16 4.68
C ASN A 141 13.18 -1.69 6.11
N HIS A 142 11.92 -1.41 6.49
CA HIS A 142 11.59 -1.02 7.86
C HIS A 142 11.82 -2.17 8.86
N ASP A 143 11.65 -3.42 8.42
CA ASP A 143 11.94 -4.58 9.26
C ASP A 143 13.45 -4.67 9.53
N HIS A 144 14.28 -4.45 8.50
CA HIS A 144 15.74 -4.37 8.63
C HIS A 144 16.21 -3.20 9.49
N TRP A 145 15.65 -2.01 9.29
CA TRP A 145 15.97 -0.83 10.11
C TRP A 145 15.62 -1.00 11.58
N THR A 146 14.65 -1.87 11.87
CA THR A 146 14.19 -2.15 13.21
C THR A 146 15.02 -3.25 13.85
N ASP A 147 14.83 -4.49 13.41
CA ASP A 147 15.57 -5.70 13.79
C ASP A 147 15.00 -6.85 12.95
N ALA A 148 15.59 -7.11 11.78
CA ALA A 148 15.09 -8.13 10.86
C ALA A 148 15.01 -9.52 11.49
N GLN A 149 15.94 -9.85 12.40
CA GLN A 149 15.94 -11.16 13.05
C GLN A 149 14.76 -11.27 14.02
N ALA A 150 14.51 -10.27 14.85
CA ALA A 150 13.37 -10.29 15.76
C ALA A 150 12.02 -10.32 15.03
N VAL A 151 11.91 -9.65 13.88
CA VAL A 151 10.71 -9.68 13.03
C VAL A 151 10.51 -11.06 12.42
N ASP A 152 11.56 -11.64 11.82
CA ASP A 152 11.55 -13.00 11.27
C ASP A 152 11.15 -14.03 12.34
N GLU A 153 11.79 -13.99 13.51
CA GLU A 153 11.50 -14.89 14.63
C GLU A 153 10.05 -14.75 15.14
N ALA A 154 9.51 -13.53 15.17
CA ALA A 154 8.12 -13.31 15.57
C ALA A 154 7.14 -13.90 14.56
N LEU A 155 7.35 -13.66 13.27
CA LEU A 155 6.49 -14.15 12.18
C LEU A 155 6.55 -15.67 12.06
N THR A 156 7.76 -16.23 12.03
CA THR A 156 7.95 -17.68 11.96
C THR A 156 7.43 -18.39 13.21
N GLY A 157 7.57 -17.76 14.38
CA GLY A 157 7.05 -18.24 15.66
C GLY A 157 5.53 -18.38 15.69
N THR A 158 4.77 -17.61 14.89
CA THR A 158 3.31 -17.72 14.80
C THR A 158 2.82 -18.60 13.65
N GLY A 159 3.73 -19.05 12.78
CA GLY A 159 3.45 -19.99 11.68
C GLY A 159 3.57 -19.41 10.27
N VAL A 160 3.98 -18.14 10.13
CA VAL A 160 4.27 -17.56 8.81
C VAL A 160 5.54 -18.18 8.24
N THR A 161 5.54 -18.52 6.94
CA THR A 161 6.77 -18.96 6.27
C THR A 161 7.51 -17.75 5.70
N VAL A 162 8.51 -17.27 6.43
CA VAL A 162 9.39 -16.20 5.95
C VAL A 162 10.43 -16.78 4.99
N LEU A 163 10.49 -16.23 3.78
CA LEU A 163 11.41 -16.61 2.73
C LEU A 163 12.46 -15.49 2.57
N ARG A 164 13.73 -15.84 2.78
CA ARG A 164 14.87 -14.91 2.66
C ARG A 164 15.81 -15.41 1.58
N ASN A 165 15.70 -14.81 0.39
CA ASN A 165 16.40 -15.26 -0.82
C ASN A 165 16.22 -16.77 -1.04
N SER A 166 14.96 -17.22 -0.98
CA SER A 166 14.60 -18.63 -1.08
C SER A 166 13.24 -18.81 -1.74
N CYS A 167 12.91 -20.04 -2.09
CA CYS A 167 11.64 -20.40 -2.71
C CYS A 167 10.98 -21.60 -2.05
N ARG A 168 9.71 -21.79 -2.40
CA ARG A 168 8.88 -22.90 -1.98
C ARG A 168 7.87 -23.25 -3.07
N GLU A 169 7.70 -24.54 -3.34
CA GLU A 169 6.53 -25.02 -4.08
C GLU A 169 5.30 -24.98 -3.18
N VAL A 170 4.28 -24.23 -3.59
CA VAL A 170 3.09 -23.94 -2.77
C VAL A 170 1.86 -24.73 -3.22
N ALA A 171 1.87 -25.16 -4.48
CA ALA A 171 0.99 -26.16 -5.06
C ALA A 171 1.80 -26.87 -6.16
N ASP A 172 1.45 -28.12 -6.48
CA ASP A 172 2.14 -28.88 -7.54
C ASP A 172 2.21 -28.04 -8.82
N GLY A 173 3.41 -27.64 -9.24
CA GLY A 173 3.67 -26.80 -10.41
C GLY A 173 3.55 -25.27 -10.23
N LEU A 174 3.30 -24.76 -9.02
CA LEU A 174 3.32 -23.33 -8.69
C LEU A 174 4.29 -23.05 -7.53
N TRP A 175 5.20 -22.11 -7.77
CA TRP A 175 6.26 -21.72 -6.85
C TRP A 175 6.09 -20.28 -6.38
N ILE A 176 6.41 -20.06 -5.11
CA ILE A 176 6.66 -18.75 -4.55
C ILE A 176 8.17 -18.63 -4.32
N ALA A 177 8.77 -17.58 -4.87
CA ALA A 177 10.12 -17.16 -4.55
C ALA A 177 10.03 -15.84 -3.78
N ALA A 178 11.00 -15.58 -2.91
CA ALA A 178 11.14 -14.27 -2.29
C ALA A 178 12.60 -13.86 -2.25
N VAL A 179 12.84 -12.59 -2.56
CA VAL A 179 14.10 -11.93 -2.23
C VAL A 179 13.97 -11.20 -0.90
N ASP A 180 15.08 -11.11 -0.20
CA ASP A 180 15.22 -10.17 0.92
C ASP A 180 15.25 -8.72 0.39
N ASP A 181 15.17 -7.74 1.30
CA ASP A 181 14.95 -6.33 0.96
C ASP A 181 15.96 -5.78 -0.08
N ILE A 182 15.42 -5.10 -1.11
CA ILE A 182 16.20 -4.55 -2.22
C ILE A 182 16.91 -3.25 -1.80
N TRP A 183 16.27 -2.43 -0.96
CA TRP A 183 16.81 -1.14 -0.56
C TRP A 183 18.10 -1.29 0.25
N GLU A 184 18.09 -2.20 1.22
CA GLU A 184 19.22 -2.58 2.06
C GLU A 184 20.22 -3.51 1.36
N GLN A 185 19.97 -3.84 0.08
CA GLN A 185 20.84 -4.68 -0.75
C GLN A 185 21.08 -6.07 -0.17
N HIS A 186 20.09 -6.61 0.54
CA HIS A 186 20.10 -7.98 1.04
C HIS A 186 19.53 -8.96 0.02
N ASN A 187 18.93 -8.47 -1.08
CA ASN A 187 18.35 -9.27 -2.14
C ASN A 187 19.39 -10.14 -2.89
N ASP A 188 19.02 -11.39 -3.16
CA ASP A 188 19.78 -12.34 -3.99
C ASP A 188 18.78 -13.16 -4.82
N LEU A 189 18.55 -12.72 -6.06
CA LEU A 189 17.55 -13.33 -6.94
C LEU A 189 17.99 -14.71 -7.43
N ASP A 190 19.28 -14.88 -7.74
CA ASP A 190 19.79 -16.15 -8.24
C ASP A 190 19.59 -17.25 -7.19
N ARG A 191 19.89 -16.91 -5.92
CA ARG A 191 19.63 -17.80 -4.79
C ARG A 191 18.14 -18.01 -4.53
N ALA A 192 17.32 -16.97 -4.65
CA ALA A 192 15.86 -17.10 -4.47
C ALA A 192 15.23 -18.06 -5.48
N LEU A 193 15.76 -18.12 -6.70
CA LEU A 193 15.28 -19.00 -7.76
C LEU A 193 15.97 -20.38 -7.77
N GLU A 194 16.96 -20.59 -6.91
CA GLU A 194 17.70 -21.84 -6.85
C GLU A 194 16.77 -23.02 -6.47
N GLY A 195 16.72 -24.03 -7.32
CA GLY A 195 15.89 -25.22 -7.13
C GLY A 195 14.51 -25.17 -7.78
N ILE A 196 14.10 -24.03 -8.34
CA ILE A 196 12.88 -23.94 -9.14
C ILE A 196 13.12 -24.63 -10.49
N PRO A 197 12.28 -25.60 -10.90
CA PRO A 197 12.41 -26.24 -12.20
C PRO A 197 12.22 -25.24 -13.36
N ASP A 198 13.02 -25.39 -14.42
CA ASP A 198 12.91 -24.57 -15.62
C ASP A 198 11.48 -24.59 -16.19
N GLY A 199 10.91 -23.40 -16.35
CA GLY A 199 9.57 -23.22 -16.92
C GLY A 199 8.41 -23.49 -15.96
N ALA A 200 8.67 -23.73 -14.68
CA ALA A 200 7.63 -23.75 -13.65
C ALA A 200 6.95 -22.37 -13.54
N ALA A 201 5.69 -22.35 -13.13
CA ALA A 201 5.02 -21.09 -12.79
C ALA A 201 5.59 -20.57 -11.47
N THR A 202 6.04 -19.32 -11.45
CA THR A 202 6.65 -18.72 -10.27
C THR A 202 6.10 -17.31 -10.06
N VAL A 203 5.74 -17.01 -8.82
CA VAL A 203 5.43 -15.67 -8.34
C VAL A 203 6.57 -15.24 -7.42
N LEU A 204 7.16 -14.07 -7.68
CA LEU A 204 8.25 -13.50 -6.90
C LEU A 204 7.68 -12.46 -5.94
N LEU A 205 8.00 -12.61 -4.65
CA LEU A 205 7.76 -11.62 -3.61
C LEU A 205 9.02 -10.78 -3.45
N ALA A 206 8.84 -9.47 -3.38
CA ALA A 206 9.91 -8.52 -3.18
C ALA A 206 9.37 -7.27 -2.48
N HIS A 207 10.26 -6.59 -1.76
CA HIS A 207 10.07 -5.27 -1.20
C HIS A 207 11.24 -4.39 -1.66
#